data_AF-K2FH96-F1
#
_entry.id   AF-K2FH96-F1
#
_cell.length_a   1.000
_cell.length_b   1.000
_cell.length_c   1.000
_cell.angle_alpha   90.00
_cell.angle_beta   90.00
_cell.angle_gamma   90.00
#
_symmetry.space_group_name_H-M   'P 1'
#
loop_
_entity.id
_entity.type
_entity.pdbx_description
1 polymer ?
#
loop_
_entity_poly.entity_id
_entity_poly.type
_entity_poly.pdbx_seq_one_letter_code
_entity_poly.pdbx_strand_id
1 'polypeptide(L)'
;MTINMLQVGIADNFEKRISEIAGNVSENLAIVVRETKGGVLFRHGDSYIHNSEGGKVINTLCIEAYQGNNTNRVFVVWRKPRNEKPIVVEHRGRDLFLENGNILN
;
A
#
# COMPACT_ATOMS: atom_id res chain seq x y z
N MET A 1 -36.96 4.87 3.93
CA MET A 1 -35.60 5.46 3.91
C MET A 1 -34.60 4.32 3.89
N THR A 2 -33.95 4.09 2.75
CA THR A 2 -32.97 3.01 2.59
C THR A 2 -31.61 3.56 3.03
N ILE A 3 -31.09 3.12 4.17
CA ILE A 3 -29.77 3.53 4.66
C ILE A 3 -28.73 2.59 4.02
N ASN A 4 -27.81 3.17 3.26
CA ASN A 4 -26.67 2.51 2.63
C ASN A 4 -25.70 1.91 3.67
N MET A 5 -26.01 0.73 4.23
CA MET A 5 -25.09 0.00 5.13
C MET A 5 -24.07 -0.88 4.38
N LEU A 6 -24.26 -1.15 3.09
CA LEU A 6 -23.37 -2.03 2.32
C LEU A 6 -22.02 -1.40 1.96
N GLN A 7 -21.97 -0.08 1.80
CA GLN A 7 -20.77 0.59 1.29
C GLN A 7 -19.69 0.77 2.37
N VAL A 8 -20.08 0.83 3.65
CA VAL A 8 -19.17 0.99 4.79
C VAL A 8 -18.52 -0.36 5.17
N GLY A 9 -19.26 -1.48 5.08
CA GLY A 9 -18.74 -2.80 5.46
C GLY A 9 -17.76 -3.45 4.46
N ILE A 10 -17.82 -3.10 3.17
CA ILE A 10 -16.95 -3.70 2.14
C ILE A 10 -15.58 -3.00 2.08
N ALA A 11 -15.55 -1.67 2.29
CA ALA A 11 -14.31 -0.90 2.31
C ALA A 11 -13.40 -1.27 3.50
N ASP A 12 -13.97 -1.36 4.71
CA ASP A 12 -13.25 -1.79 5.93
C ASP A 12 -12.66 -3.20 5.80
N ASN A 13 -13.37 -4.12 5.12
CA ASN A 13 -12.87 -5.47 4.89
C ASN A 13 -11.70 -5.50 3.89
N PHE A 14 -11.68 -4.59 2.92
CA PHE A 14 -10.63 -4.56 1.90
C PHE A 14 -9.29 -4.05 2.46
N GLU A 15 -9.29 -2.94 3.20
CA GLU A 15 -8.08 -2.46 3.88
C GLU A 15 -7.54 -3.45 4.90
N LYS A 16 -8.44 -4.14 5.61
CA LYS A 16 -8.06 -5.23 6.52
C LYS A 16 -7.37 -6.37 5.78
N ARG A 17 -7.92 -6.82 4.64
CA ARG A 17 -7.28 -7.85 3.79
C ARG A 17 -5.91 -7.40 3.29
N ILE A 18 -5.77 -6.14 2.87
CA ILE A 18 -4.45 -5.60 2.46
C ILE A 18 -3.46 -5.63 3.63
N SER A 19 -3.90 -5.22 4.82
CA SER A 19 -3.08 -5.22 6.03
C SER A 19 -2.67 -6.64 6.45
N GLU A 20 -3.58 -7.62 6.32
CA GLU A 20 -3.28 -9.04 6.56
C GLU A 20 -2.22 -9.58 5.59
N ILE A 21 -2.29 -9.21 4.31
CA ILE A 21 -1.30 -9.60 3.29
C ILE A 21 0.06 -8.90 3.51
N ALA A 22 0.05 -7.65 3.97
CA ALA A 22 1.27 -6.93 4.33
C ALA A 22 1.94 -7.57 5.56
N GLY A 23 1.15 -8.10 6.49
CA GLY A 23 1.63 -8.73 7.71
C GLY A 23 2.11 -7.70 8.74
N ASN A 24 3.13 -8.06 9.52
CA ASN A 24 3.68 -7.16 10.53
C ASN A 24 4.46 -6.01 9.88
N VAL A 25 3.98 -4.77 10.06
CA VAL A 25 4.62 -3.56 9.54
C VAL A 25 5.33 -2.84 10.68
N SER A 26 6.65 -3.02 10.75
CA SER A 26 7.51 -2.28 11.66
C SER A 26 7.51 -0.78 11.32
N GLU A 27 7.88 0.05 12.29
CA GLU A 27 8.11 1.47 12.05
C GLU A 27 9.10 1.66 10.90
N ASN A 28 8.83 2.62 10.02
CA ASN A 28 9.66 2.97 8.87
C ASN A 28 9.73 1.92 7.76
N LEU A 29 9.09 0.76 7.92
CA LEU A 29 8.93 -0.23 6.86
C LEU A 29 7.73 0.14 5.99
N ALA A 30 7.93 0.17 4.68
CA ALA A 30 6.88 0.19 3.68
C ALA A 30 6.82 -1.16 2.96
N ILE A 31 5.62 -1.65 2.72
CA ILE A 31 5.33 -2.91 2.04
C ILE A 31 4.43 -2.61 0.84
N VAL A 32 4.83 -3.07 -0.33
CA VAL A 32 4.04 -2.97 -1.56
C VAL A 32 3.15 -4.21 -1.69
N VAL A 33 1.86 -3.99 -1.85
CA VAL A 33 0.84 -5.02 -2.09
C VAL A 33 0.19 -4.73 -3.43
N ARG A 34 0.04 -5.74 -4.28
CA ARG A 34 -0.66 -5.61 -5.57
C ARG A 34 -1.93 -6.45 -5.60
N GLU A 35 -2.97 -5.93 -6.22
CA GLU A 35 -4.19 -6.65 -6.58
C GLU A 35 -4.12 -7.03 -8.06
N THR A 36 -4.37 -8.30 -8.36
CA THR A 36 -4.50 -8.77 -9.75
C THR A 36 -5.85 -8.40 -10.37
N LYS A 37 -5.97 -8.50 -11.70
CA LYS A 37 -7.27 -8.31 -12.39
C LYS A 37 -8.35 -9.31 -11.97
N GLY A 38 -7.95 -10.44 -11.39
CA GLY A 38 -8.85 -11.44 -10.78
C GLY A 38 -9.21 -11.15 -9.31
N GLY A 39 -8.81 -10.01 -8.73
CA GLY A 39 -9.13 -9.64 -7.34
C GLY A 39 -8.29 -10.32 -6.25
N VAL A 40 -7.20 -10.99 -6.63
CA VAL A 40 -6.26 -11.64 -5.69
C VAL A 40 -5.16 -10.66 -5.28
N LEU A 41 -4.91 -10.55 -3.98
CA LEU A 41 -3.88 -9.70 -3.38
C LEU A 41 -2.58 -10.47 -3.16
N PHE A 42 -1.44 -9.82 -3.41
CA PHE A 42 -0.11 -10.38 -3.19
C PHE A 42 0.84 -9.34 -2.61
N ARG A 43 1.67 -9.75 -1.66
CA ARG A 43 2.84 -8.99 -1.23
C ARG A 43 3.87 -9.00 -2.36
N HIS A 44 4.28 -7.82 -2.82
CA HIS A 44 5.21 -7.67 -3.93
C HIS A 44 6.65 -7.48 -3.44
N GLY A 45 6.85 -6.62 -2.43
CA GLY A 45 8.16 -6.33 -1.87
C GLY A 45 8.06 -5.31 -0.74
N ASP A 46 9.19 -4.96 -0.15
CA ASP A 46 9.27 -4.03 0.97
C ASP A 46 10.62 -3.32 1.03
N SER A 47 10.65 -2.19 1.73
CA SER A 47 11.87 -1.43 1.98
C SER A 47 11.68 -0.45 3.15
N TYR A 48 12.78 -0.13 3.83
CA TYR A 48 12.80 0.88 4.89
C TYR A 48 12.88 2.28 4.29
N ILE A 49 11.88 3.12 4.55
CA ILE A 49 11.72 4.46 3.97
C ILE A 49 12.84 5.41 4.42
N HIS A 50 13.38 5.24 5.62
CA HIS A 50 14.39 6.13 6.21
C HIS A 50 15.81 5.91 5.71
N ASN A 51 16.03 4.90 4.86
CA ASN A 51 17.29 4.77 4.14
C ASN A 51 17.34 5.85 3.03
N SER A 52 18.53 6.35 2.69
CA SER A 52 18.70 7.40 1.66
C SER A 52 18.03 7.06 0.31
N GLU A 53 17.85 5.78 0.01
CA GLU A 53 17.21 5.28 -1.21
C GLU A 53 15.87 4.57 -0.95
N GLY A 54 15.38 4.54 0.29
CA GLY A 54 14.19 3.80 0.70
C GLY A 54 12.94 4.14 -0.11
N GLY A 55 12.66 5.44 -0.24
CA GLY A 55 11.54 5.94 -1.05
C GLY A 55 11.66 5.56 -2.54
N LYS A 56 12.87 5.61 -3.11
CA LYS A 56 13.11 5.23 -4.52
C LYS A 56 12.91 3.74 -4.74
N VAL A 57 13.33 2.90 -3.80
CA VAL A 57 13.09 1.45 -3.85
C VAL A 57 11.59 1.15 -3.83
N ILE A 58 10.83 1.78 -2.94
CA ILE A 58 9.37 1.62 -2.90
C ILE A 58 8.72 2.08 -4.21
N ASN A 59 9.15 3.22 -4.75
CA ASN A 59 8.63 3.70 -6.04
C ASN A 59 8.91 2.69 -7.17
N THR A 60 10.13 2.15 -7.21
CA THR A 60 10.53 1.12 -8.18
C THR A 60 9.66 -0.13 -8.05
N LEU A 61 9.47 -0.63 -6.84
CA LEU A 61 8.59 -1.78 -6.56
C LEU A 61 7.14 -1.52 -6.99
N CYS A 62 6.63 -0.30 -6.80
CA CYS A 62 5.30 0.05 -7.26
C CYS A 62 5.20 0.05 -8.80
N ILE A 63 6.19 0.59 -9.49
CA ILE A 63 6.28 0.59 -10.95
C ILE A 63 6.35 -0.85 -11.48
N GLU A 64 7.24 -1.68 -10.92
CA GLU A 64 7.39 -3.09 -11.26
C GLU A 64 6.10 -3.88 -11.04
N ALA A 65 5.38 -3.61 -9.95
CA ALA A 65 4.08 -4.21 -9.70
C ALA A 65 3.05 -3.89 -10.80
N TYR A 66 3.14 -2.72 -11.44
CA TYR A 66 2.30 -2.31 -12.57
C TYR A 66 2.77 -2.82 -13.94
N GLN A 67 4.06 -3.12 -14.10
CA GLN A 67 4.62 -3.56 -15.39
C GLN A 67 4.07 -4.93 -15.87
N GLY A 68 3.40 -5.69 -14.99
CA GLY A 68 2.66 -6.89 -15.39
C GLY A 68 1.25 -6.60 -15.92
N ASN A 69 0.87 -7.22 -17.04
CA ASN A 69 -0.48 -7.11 -17.63
C ASN A 69 -1.63 -7.65 -16.74
N ASN A 70 -1.31 -8.20 -15.57
CA ASN A 70 -2.27 -8.79 -14.62
C ASN A 70 -2.31 -8.04 -13.28
N THR A 71 -2.10 -6.73 -13.29
CA THR A 71 -2.29 -5.89 -12.10
C THR A 71 -3.47 -4.96 -12.32
N ASN A 72 -4.30 -4.82 -11.29
CA ASN A 72 -5.44 -3.91 -11.23
C ASN A 72 -5.09 -2.66 -10.41
N ARG A 73 -4.66 -2.87 -9.16
CA ARG A 73 -4.33 -1.81 -8.20
C ARG A 73 -3.05 -2.16 -7.45
N VAL A 74 -2.30 -1.15 -7.03
CA VAL A 74 -1.12 -1.30 -6.18
C VAL A 74 -1.32 -0.44 -4.95
N PHE A 75 -0.87 -0.93 -3.80
CA PHE A 75 -1.00 -0.31 -2.50
C PHE A 75 0.35 -0.32 -1.79
N VAL A 76 0.61 0.73 -1.01
CA VAL A 76 1.74 0.83 -0.09
C VAL A 76 1.17 0.81 1.32
N VAL A 77 1.60 -0.16 2.11
CA VAL A 77 1.27 -0.28 3.53
C VAL A 77 2.50 0.10 4.33
N TRP A 78 2.38 1.10 5.20
CA TRP A 78 3.53 1.61 5.93
C TRP A 78 3.14 2.17 7.29
N ARG A 79 4.06 2.11 8.25
CA ARG A 79 3.85 2.67 9.59
C ARG A 79 4.77 3.88 9.78
N LYS A 80 4.14 5.06 9.90
CA LYS A 80 4.84 6.28 10.31
C LYS A 80 5.38 6.14 11.74
N PRO A 81 6.50 6.81 12.06
CA PRO A 81 6.91 7.01 13.44
C PRO A 81 5.75 7.50 14.29
N ARG A 82 5.54 6.88 15.45
CA ARG A 82 4.47 7.21 16.42
C ARG A 82 3.04 6.88 16.01
N ASN A 83 2.81 6.25 14.84
CA ASN A 83 1.49 5.74 14.51
C ASN A 83 1.24 4.37 15.14
N GLU A 84 0.12 4.26 15.87
CA GLU A 84 -0.31 2.98 16.44
C GLU A 84 -0.66 1.95 15.37
N LYS A 85 -1.15 2.38 14.20
CA LYS A 85 -1.57 1.49 13.11
C LYS A 85 -0.87 1.82 11.79
N PRO A 86 -0.56 0.80 10.96
CA PRO A 86 -0.12 1.02 9.58
C PRO A 86 -1.19 1.76 8.77
N ILE A 87 -0.75 2.52 7.79
CA ILE A 87 -1.58 3.24 6.82
C ILE A 87 -1.52 2.48 5.50
N VAL A 88 -2.65 2.32 4.83
CA VAL A 88 -2.74 1.78 3.47
C VAL A 88 -2.97 2.94 2.49
N VAL A 89 -2.16 3.02 1.44
CA VAL A 89 -2.29 4.06 0.40
C VAL A 89 -2.25 3.42 -0.98
N GLU A 90 -3.21 3.74 -1.83
CA GLU A 90 -3.21 3.28 -3.23
C GLU A 90 -2.17 4.05 -4.05
N HIS A 91 -1.25 3.33 -4.69
CA HIS A 91 -0.29 3.88 -5.64
C HIS A 91 -0.93 3.90 -7.02
N ARG A 92 -1.25 5.06 -7.60
CA ARG A 92 -1.98 5.15 -8.90
C ARG A 92 -1.10 5.25 -10.14
N GLY A 93 0.11 4.71 -10.08
CA GLY A 93 1.09 4.76 -11.18
C GLY A 93 1.69 6.15 -11.41
N ARG A 94 1.40 7.12 -10.52
CA ARG A 94 2.15 8.37 -10.40
C ARG A 94 3.18 8.17 -9.30
N ASP A 95 4.37 8.75 -9.45
CA ASP A 95 5.42 8.67 -8.43
C ASP A 95 4.84 8.93 -7.04
N LEU A 96 4.87 7.93 -6.16
CA LEU A 96 4.63 8.17 -4.75
C LEU A 96 5.89 8.82 -4.21
N PHE A 97 5.90 10.15 -4.13
CA PHE A 97 6.96 10.88 -3.45
C PHE A 97 6.83 10.63 -1.94
N LEU A 98 7.39 9.50 -1.50
CA LEU A 98 7.71 9.23 -0.10
C LEU A 98 9.03 9.94 0.21
N GLU A 99 9.01 11.27 0.32
CA GLU A 99 10.16 12.01 0.85
C GLU A 99 10.06 12.05 2.38
N ASN A 100 11.08 11.51 3.06
CA ASN A 100 11.27 11.63 4.51
C ASN A 100 10.04 11.23 5.36
N GLY A 101 9.31 10.19 4.96
CA GLY A 101 8.14 9.73 5.71
C GLY A 101 6.91 10.62 5.58
N ASN A 102 6.84 11.48 4.57
CA ASN A 102 5.63 12.18 4.15
C ASN A 102 5.24 11.77 2.73
N ILE A 103 3.94 11.57 2.52
CA ILE A 103 3.37 11.45 1.17
C ILE A 103 3.06 12.87 0.74
N LEU A 104 3.76 13.36 -0.28
CA LEU A 104 3.43 14.63 -0.92
C LEU A 104 2.28 14.35 -1.90
N ASN A 105 1.07 14.83 -1.56
CA ASN A 105 -0.10 14.83 -2.45
C ASN A 105 -0.03 16.00 -3.43
#